data_AF-A0A7S1A7T6-F1
#
_entry.id   AF-A0A7S1A7T6-F1
#
_cell.length_a   1.000
_cell.length_b   1.000
_cell.length_c   1.000
_cell.angle_alpha   90.00
_cell.angle_beta   90.00
_cell.angle_gamma   90.00
#
_symmetry.space_group_name_H-M   'P 1'
#
loop_
_entity.id
_entity.type
_entity.pdbx_description
1 polymer ?
#
loop_
_entity_poly.entity_id
_entity_poly.type
_entity_poly.pdbx_seq_one_letter_code
_entity_poly.pdbx_strand_id
1 'polypeptide(L)'
;LLPDFLKSKVREELHQPVLTRLPFLMRYSAMNVAGVYDLCHSAVEEVSLTPGDELFSKGNSAKTMFFITGGIMEYEHPAPSLCCEVRSVEWVCEPALWLKWLYLGRLL
;
A
#
# COMPACT_ATOMS: atom_id res chain seq x y z
N LEU A 1 14.67 7.25 23.49
CA LEU A 1 13.23 6.97 23.26
C LEU A 1 12.60 8.23 22.70
N LEU A 2 11.99 8.17 21.52
CA LEU A 2 11.26 9.32 20.96
C LEU A 2 9.93 9.51 21.71
N PRO A 3 9.54 10.73 22.10
CA PRO A 3 8.19 11.03 22.61
C PRO A 3 7.09 10.61 21.64
N ASP A 4 5.94 10.17 22.16
CA ASP A 4 4.87 9.63 21.33
C ASP A 4 4.26 10.67 20.38
N PHE A 5 4.16 11.93 20.81
CA PHE A 5 3.71 13.02 19.92
C PHE A 5 4.64 13.23 18.71
N LEU A 6 5.95 12.98 18.87
CA LEU A 6 6.91 13.07 17.76
C LEU A 6 6.81 11.85 16.85
N LYS A 7 6.59 10.65 17.38
CA LYS A 7 6.36 9.45 16.55
C LYS A 7 5.11 9.62 15.69
N SER A 8 4.04 10.16 16.28
CA SER A 8 2.81 10.47 15.57
C SER A 8 3.04 11.45 14.42
N LYS A 9 3.70 12.58 14.70
CA LYS A 9 4.00 13.57 13.66
C LYS A 9 4.87 13.01 12.54
N VAL A 10 5.88 12.20 12.86
CA VAL A 10 6.73 11.55 11.83
C VAL A 10 5.91 10.60 10.95
N ARG A 11 5.00 9.81 11.54
CA ARG A 11 4.11 8.92 10.79
C ARG A 11 3.17 9.69 9.88
N GLU A 12 2.61 10.80 10.34
CA GLU A 12 1.77 11.67 9.53
C GLU A 12 2.52 12.20 8.30
N GLU A 13 3.69 12.82 8.52
CA GLU A 13 4.53 13.37 7.44
C GLU A 13 4.99 12.31 6.43
N LEU A 14 5.21 11.07 6.87
CA LEU A 14 5.64 9.97 6.01
C LEU A 14 4.47 9.33 5.24
N HIS A 15 3.36 9.04 5.93
CA HIS A 15 2.27 8.23 5.38
C HIS A 15 1.25 9.06 4.62
N GLN A 16 0.95 10.29 5.04
CA GLN A 16 -0.08 11.10 4.40
C GLN A 16 0.19 11.33 2.91
N PRO A 17 1.41 11.72 2.46
CA PRO A 17 1.69 11.91 1.04
C PRO A 17 1.55 10.62 0.22
N VAL A 18 1.75 9.46 0.83
CA VAL A 18 1.63 8.15 0.19
C VAL A 18 0.15 7.75 0.09
N LEU A 19 -0.61 7.89 1.18
CA LEU A 19 -2.05 7.61 1.21
C LEU A 19 -2.80 8.47 0.20
N THR A 20 -2.47 9.77 0.09
CA THR A 20 -3.14 10.68 -0.85
C THR A 20 -2.77 10.45 -2.31
N ARG A 21 -1.90 9.48 -2.65
CA ARG A 21 -1.73 9.02 -4.04
C ARG A 21 -2.98 8.32 -4.55
N LEU A 22 -3.72 7.66 -3.65
CA LEU A 22 -4.99 7.03 -4.00
C LEU A 22 -6.07 8.12 -4.14
N PRO A 23 -6.74 8.27 -5.30
CA PRO A 23 -7.69 9.36 -5.54
C PRO A 23 -8.83 9.42 -4.52
N PHE A 24 -9.29 8.26 -4.02
CA PHE A 24 -10.27 8.19 -2.95
C PHE A 24 -9.76 8.86 -1.67
N LEU A 25 -8.55 8.49 -1.21
CA LEU A 25 -7.97 9.00 0.03
C LEU A 25 -7.56 10.47 -0.08
N MET A 26 -7.15 10.93 -1.26
CA MET A 26 -6.93 12.36 -1.53
C MET A 26 -8.20 13.19 -1.30
N ARG A 27 -9.35 12.71 -1.79
CA ARG A 27 -10.64 13.40 -1.56
C ARG A 27 -11.07 13.28 -0.11
N TYR A 28 -10.89 12.11 0.48
CA TYR A 28 -11.20 11.87 1.89
C TYR A 28 -10.39 12.78 2.82
N SER A 29 -9.10 13.02 2.55
CA SER A 29 -8.26 13.92 3.36
C SER A 29 -8.75 15.36 3.36
N ALA A 30 -9.32 15.83 2.25
CA ALA A 30 -9.89 17.17 2.16
C ALA A 30 -11.20 17.33 2.95
N MET A 31 -11.93 16.23 3.17
CA MET A 31 -13.23 16.24 3.86
C MET A 31 -13.12 15.84 5.34
N ASN A 32 -12.15 14.99 5.68
CA ASN A 32 -11.98 14.45 7.03
C ASN A 32 -10.50 14.28 7.39
N VAL A 33 -9.90 15.38 7.85
CA VAL A 33 -8.50 15.41 8.28
C VAL A 33 -8.25 14.43 9.45
N ALA A 34 -9.16 14.36 10.42
CA ALA A 34 -9.03 13.45 11.57
C ALA A 34 -9.03 11.98 11.15
N GLY A 35 -9.88 11.61 10.19
CA GLY A 35 -9.92 10.23 9.67
C GLY A 35 -8.62 9.84 8.95
N VAL A 36 -8.01 10.76 8.18
CA VAL A 36 -6.70 10.48 7.56
C VAL A 36 -5.59 10.45 8.59
N TYR A 37 -5.66 11.27 9.63
CA TYR A 37 -4.76 11.17 10.77
C TYR A 37 -4.83 9.77 11.38
N ASP A 38 -6.02 9.25 11.67
CA ASP A 38 -6.18 7.90 12.22
C ASP A 38 -5.61 6.82 11.30
N LEU A 39 -5.81 6.94 9.98
CA LEU A 39 -5.23 6.02 8.99
C LEU A 39 -3.69 6.03 9.04
N CYS A 40 -3.06 7.21 9.08
CA CYS A 40 -1.60 7.35 9.16
C CYS A 40 -1.01 6.66 10.40
N HIS A 41 -1.77 6.54 11.49
CA HIS A 41 -1.29 6.01 12.76
C HIS A 41 -1.58 4.53 12.96
N SER A 42 -2.71 4.05 12.43
CA SER A 42 -3.27 2.73 12.79
C SER A 42 -3.42 1.76 11.63
N ALA A 43 -3.46 2.24 10.39
CA ALA A 43 -3.79 1.41 9.23
C ALA A 43 -2.61 1.18 8.26
N VAL A 44 -1.50 1.91 8.44
CA VAL A 44 -0.32 1.83 7.57
C VAL A 44 0.86 1.22 8.32
N GLU A 45 1.47 0.24 7.67
CA GLU A 45 2.71 -0.41 8.09
C GLU A 45 3.71 -0.40 6.94
N GLU A 46 5.00 -0.35 7.27
CA GLU A 46 6.08 -0.42 6.29
C GLU A 46 6.57 -1.86 6.19
N VAL A 47 6.73 -2.34 4.95
CA VAL A 47 7.29 -3.65 4.64
C VAL A 47 8.50 -3.44 3.75
N SER A 48 9.66 -3.92 4.19
CA SER A 48 10.88 -3.95 3.37
C SER A 48 11.12 -5.36 2.85
N LEU A 49 11.41 -5.46 1.56
CA LEU A 49 11.69 -6.72 0.87
C LEU A 49 13.10 -6.70 0.31
N THR A 50 13.69 -7.88 0.19
CA THR A 50 14.96 -8.09 -0.51
C THR A 50 14.71 -8.70 -1.89
N PRO A 51 15.65 -8.56 -2.84
CA PRO A 51 15.48 -9.13 -4.17
C PRO A 51 15.18 -10.64 -4.12
N GLY A 52 14.05 -11.04 -4.68
CA GLY A 52 13.59 -12.43 -4.70
C GLY A 52 12.58 -12.79 -3.60
N ASP A 53 12.29 -11.89 -2.67
CA ASP A 53 11.18 -12.07 -1.73
C ASP A 53 9.83 -11.94 -2.45
N GLU A 54 8.85 -12.75 -2.05
CA GLU A 54 7.49 -12.67 -2.59
C GLU A 54 6.59 -11.90 -1.62
N LEU A 55 6.00 -10.79 -2.07
CA LEU A 55 5.06 -10.01 -1.24
C LEU A 55 3.73 -10.73 -1.06
N PHE A 56 3.22 -11.32 -2.14
CA PHE A 56 2.03 -12.15 -2.10
C PHE A 56 1.99 -13.17 -3.23
N SER A 57 1.29 -14.27 -2.98
CA SER A 57 1.09 -15.37 -3.92
C SER A 57 -0.34 -15.41 -4.45
N LYS A 58 -0.50 -15.85 -5.69
CA LYS A 58 -1.80 -16.08 -6.33
C LYS A 58 -2.68 -17.02 -5.49
N GLY A 59 -3.96 -16.71 -5.41
CA GLY A 59 -4.99 -17.54 -4.77
C GLY A 59 -5.17 -17.29 -3.27
N ASN A 60 -4.20 -16.63 -2.62
CA ASN A 60 -4.34 -16.22 -1.22
C ASN A 60 -5.35 -15.07 -1.09
N SER A 61 -6.02 -15.01 0.07
CA SER A 61 -6.95 -13.92 0.37
C SER A 61 -6.20 -12.62 0.60
N ALA A 62 -6.55 -11.60 -0.18
CA ALA A 62 -6.01 -10.27 -0.04
C ALA A 62 -6.80 -9.49 1.01
N LYS A 63 -6.09 -8.99 2.03
CA LYS A 63 -6.67 -8.19 3.12
C LYS A 63 -6.09 -6.78 3.20
N THR A 64 -5.04 -6.52 2.43
CA THR A 64 -4.28 -5.29 2.42
C THR A 64 -4.01 -4.86 0.99
N MET A 65 -3.94 -3.55 0.78
CA MET A 65 -3.37 -2.94 -0.41
C MET A 65 -1.94 -2.50 -0.12
N PHE A 66 -1.13 -2.32 -1.17
CA PHE A 66 0.27 -1.93 -1.01
C PHE A 66 0.58 -0.71 -1.89
N PHE A 67 1.36 0.22 -1.34
CA PHE A 67 1.97 1.31 -2.09
C PHE A 67 3.45 1.00 -2.28
N ILE A 68 3.96 1.14 -3.51
CA ILE A 68 5.39 1.01 -3.77
C ILE A 68 6.05 2.37 -3.50
N THR A 69 6.82 2.44 -2.42
CA THR A 69 7.50 3.67 -1.99
C THR A 69 8.92 3.76 -2.55
N GLY A 70 9.58 2.63 -2.80
CA GLY A 70 10.90 2.57 -3.41
C GLY A 70 11.15 1.21 -4.09
N GLY A 71 12.09 1.19 -5.02
CA GLY A 71 12.41 -0.01 -5.80
C GLY A 71 11.40 -0.30 -6.91
N ILE A 72 11.46 -1.54 -7.38
CA ILE A 72 10.69 -2.08 -8.50
C ILE A 72 10.25 -3.49 -8.10
N MET A 73 9.03 -3.86 -8.46
CA MET A 73 8.49 -5.20 -8.26
C MET A 73 7.96 -5.78 -9.57
N GLU A 74 7.98 -7.10 -9.72
CA GLU A 74 7.48 -7.82 -10.89
C GLU A 74 6.15 -8.49 -10.55
N TYR A 75 5.07 -8.04 -11.21
CA TYR A 75 3.77 -8.69 -11.12
C TYR A 75 3.68 -9.77 -12.19
N GLU A 76 3.56 -11.01 -11.75
CA GLU A 76 3.36 -12.15 -12.62
C GLU A 76 1.93 -12.66 -12.57
N HIS A 77 1.32 -12.80 -13.75
CA HIS A 77 -0.05 -13.27 -13.90
C HIS A 77 -0.13 -14.46 -14.87
N PRO A 78 -1.04 -15.42 -14.66
CA PRO A 78 -1.23 -16.56 -15.58
C PRO A 78 -1.51 -16.17 -17.03
N ALA A 79 -2.11 -14.99 -17.24
CA ALA A 79 -2.25 -14.38 -18.56
C ALA A 79 -1.06 -13.44 -18.79
N PRO A 80 -0.14 -13.75 -19.73
CA PRO A 80 1.11 -12.99 -19.92
C PRO A 80 0.90 -11.51 -20.26
N SER A 81 -0.22 -11.16 -20.89
CA SER A 81 -0.58 -9.78 -21.21
C SER A 81 -0.87 -8.90 -19.99
N LEU A 82 -1.03 -9.51 -18.81
CA LEU A 82 -1.26 -8.81 -17.54
C LEU A 82 -0.01 -8.80 -16.66
N CYS A 83 1.08 -9.44 -17.07
CA CYS A 83 2.35 -9.28 -16.38
C CYS A 83 2.88 -7.86 -16.59
N CYS A 84 3.38 -7.25 -15.53
CA CYS A 84 3.94 -5.91 -15.59
C CYS A 84 4.96 -5.66 -14.48
N GLU A 85 5.74 -4.62 -14.69
CA GLU A 85 6.58 -4.05 -13.65
C GLU A 85 5.76 -3.02 -12.87
N VAL A 86 5.82 -3.09 -11.54
CA VAL A 86 5.20 -2.12 -10.62
C VAL A 86 6.31 -1.26 -10.03
N ARG A 87 6.20 0.05 -10.22
CA ARG A 87 7.24 1.03 -9.88
C ARG A 87 6.85 1.89 -8.69
N SER A 88 7.85 2.61 -8.17
CA SER A 88 7.61 3.65 -7.17
C SER A 88 6.49 4.60 -7.62
N VAL A 89 5.65 5.01 -6.67
CA VAL A 89 4.45 5.85 -6.83
C VAL A 89 3.18 5.09 -7.24
N GLU A 90 3.30 3.84 -7.68
CA GLU A 90 2.14 2.99 -7.98
C GLU A 90 1.62 2.26 -6.72
N TRP A 91 0.42 1.71 -6.83
CA TRP A 91 -0.20 0.87 -5.80
C TRP A 91 -0.82 -0.36 -6.42
N VAL A 92 -0.99 -1.41 -5.61
CA VAL A 92 -1.58 -2.68 -6.01
C VAL A 92 -2.62 -3.14 -5.00
N CYS A 93 -3.52 -4.00 -5.47
CA CYS A 93 -4.50 -4.68 -4.63
C CYS A 93 -5.52 -3.75 -3.95
N GLU A 94 -5.80 -2.57 -4.51
CA GLU A 94 -6.86 -1.67 -4.02
C GLU A 94 -8.21 -2.38 -3.79
N PRO A 95 -8.70 -3.30 -4.65
CA PRO A 95 -9.96 -4.00 -4.40
C PRO A 95 -10.04 -4.73 -3.05
N ALA A 96 -8.90 -5.09 -2.46
CA ALA A 96 -8.84 -5.73 -1.14
C ALA A 96 -9.36 -4.84 0.00
N LEU A 97 -9.41 -3.52 -0.18
CA LEU A 97 -10.00 -2.61 0.79
C LEU A 97 -11.53 -2.66 0.83
N TRP A 98 -12.16 -3.04 -0.28
CA TRP A 98 -13.59 -2.86 -0.49
C TRP A 98 -14.34 -4.19 -0.59
N LEU A 99 -13.65 -5.25 -1.00
CA LEU A 99 -14.22 -6.53 -1.38
C LEU A 99 -13.49 -7.70 -0.71
N LYS A 100 -14.18 -8.84 -0.59
CA LYS A 100 -13.49 -10.13 -0.37
C LYS A 100 -12.73 -10.49 -1.64
N TRP A 101 -11.43 -10.27 -1.63
CA TRP A 101 -10.57 -10.38 -2.80
C TRP A 101 -9.52 -11.48 -2.65
N LEU A 102 -9.11 -12.08 -3.78
CA LEU A 102 -7.99 -13.02 -3.87
C LEU A 102 -6.92 -12.43 -4.78
N TYR A 103 -5.65 -12.65 -4.48
CA TYR A 103 -4.58 -12.27 -5.41
C TYR A 103 -4.69 -13.08 -6.70
N LEU A 104 -4.71 -12.40 -7.85
CA LEU A 104 -4.86 -13.04 -9.16
C LEU A 104 -3.53 -13.45 -9.79
N GLY A 105 -2.43 -12.93 -9.25
CA GLY A 105 -1.06 -13.20 -9.62
C GLY A 105 -0.16 -13.20 -8.38
N ARG A 106 1.15 -13.23 -8.58
CA ARG A 106 2.15 -13.04 -7.53
C ARG A 106 2.94 -11.75 -7.77
N LEU A 107 3.50 -11.18 -6.72
CA LEU A 107 4.32 -9.98 -6.78
C LEU A 107 5.65 -10.23 -6.06
N LEU A 108 6.75 -9.99 -6.77
CA LEU A 108 8.15 -10.27 -6.38
C LEU A 108 8.98 -8.99 -6.41
#